data_AF-A0A9P9SZS0-F1
#
_entry.id   AF-A0A9P9SZS0-F1
#
_cell.length_a   1.000
_cell.length_b   1.000
_cell.length_c   1.000
_cell.angle_alpha   90.00
_cell.angle_beta   90.00
_cell.angle_gamma   90.00
#
_symmetry.space_group_name_H-M   'P 1'
#
loop_
_entity.id
_entity.type
_entity.pdbx_description
1 polymer ?
#
loop_
_entity_poly.entity_id
_entity_poly.type
_entity_poly.pdbx_seq_one_letter_code
_entity_poly.pdbx_strand_id
1 'polypeptide(L)'
;MVPIRQNQSNAPLLQQTANPKRLDLPVSTPPISQDSPRKACASGKPPTQPALPAVVFNKDYYIWPNKQVDLYLGLDLKTPRLNLVHKHLWLAGLPCAARPLHKQKLLGRSILITEDPDEHLIWFETQLFVKPLPEYLLDYDYWKEHLCLDESLHQSACGLLLSYAWLVCYKSDLEIAKEAGLLPRDIEWPEWAKFMECFLESVNLETLGNINKRYKYGELRLSRLNAIYRIVPPEYSLKNLIRGYQQGSTWYNAFFGRHFKWMLVVFATLSVLLSALQVGLATSTLQDNGPFQNVSYGLTVASLVTVAASIWVGFCAWLILFWYHLVSSWRNDRAVARLRHARLHKP
;
A
#
# COMPACT_ATOMS: atom_id res chain seq x y z
N MET A 1 20.24 -51.63 22.10
CA MET A 1 21.54 -50.91 22.15
C MET A 1 21.92 -50.56 20.71
N VAL A 2 22.54 -49.39 20.50
CA VAL A 2 22.81 -48.67 19.23
C VAL A 2 21.76 -47.58 18.92
N PRO A 3 22.10 -46.29 19.12
CA PRO A 3 21.19 -45.16 18.93
C PRO A 3 21.22 -44.63 17.49
N ILE A 4 20.05 -44.19 17.02
CA ILE A 4 19.87 -43.54 15.71
C ILE A 4 20.21 -42.05 15.86
N ARG A 5 21.14 -41.63 15.01
CA ARG A 5 21.71 -40.28 14.81
C ARG A 5 20.62 -39.21 14.72
N GLN A 6 20.60 -38.26 15.66
CA GLN A 6 19.83 -37.02 15.55
C GLN A 6 20.46 -36.15 14.46
N ASN A 7 19.70 -35.86 13.42
CA ASN A 7 20.05 -34.89 12.39
C ASN A 7 19.58 -33.51 12.88
N GLN A 8 20.47 -32.75 13.53
CA GLN A 8 20.22 -31.35 13.89
C GLN A 8 20.23 -30.51 12.60
N SER A 9 19.05 -30.05 12.17
CA SER A 9 18.99 -29.00 11.15
C SER A 9 19.30 -27.66 11.80
N ASN A 10 20.41 -27.07 11.38
CA ASN A 10 20.92 -25.76 11.78
C ASN A 10 19.83 -24.66 11.73
N ALA A 11 19.52 -24.10 12.89
CA ALA A 11 19.03 -22.73 13.01
C ALA A 11 20.25 -21.79 12.94
N PRO A 12 20.22 -20.67 12.19
CA PRO A 12 21.35 -19.75 12.20
C PRO A 12 21.39 -19.03 13.55
N LEU A 13 22.38 -19.39 14.37
CA LEU A 13 22.85 -18.55 15.47
C LEU A 13 23.34 -17.23 14.88
N LEU A 14 22.69 -16.13 15.25
CA LEU A 14 23.28 -14.79 15.12
C LEU A 14 24.47 -14.71 16.07
N GLN A 15 25.61 -15.14 15.58
CA GLN A 15 26.91 -14.94 16.20
C GLN A 15 27.20 -13.44 16.16
N GLN A 16 27.34 -12.83 17.34
CA GLN A 16 28.01 -11.55 17.53
C GLN A 16 29.43 -11.68 17.00
N THR A 17 29.63 -11.31 15.74
CA THR A 17 30.97 -11.07 15.20
C THR A 17 31.31 -9.61 15.40
N ALA A 18 32.41 -9.39 16.12
CA ALA A 18 33.04 -8.12 16.37
C ALA A 18 33.13 -7.26 15.11
N ASN A 19 32.84 -5.97 15.29
CA ASN A 19 32.89 -4.88 14.34
C ASN A 19 34.22 -4.85 13.54
N PRO A 20 34.22 -5.18 12.24
CA PRO A 20 35.36 -4.92 11.38
C PRO A 20 35.16 -3.56 10.72
N LYS A 21 36.06 -2.61 11.04
CA LYS A 21 36.40 -1.38 10.30
C LYS A 21 35.32 -0.87 9.35
N ARG A 22 34.61 0.17 9.81
CA ARG A 22 33.81 1.11 9.01
C ARG A 22 34.61 1.52 7.76
N LEU A 23 34.37 0.82 6.65
CA LEU A 23 34.79 1.24 5.31
C LEU A 23 34.07 2.56 5.03
N ASP A 24 34.79 3.54 4.49
CA ASP A 24 34.26 4.85 4.09
C ASP A 24 33.20 4.69 3.00
N LEU A 25 31.95 4.43 3.41
CA LEU A 25 30.78 4.58 2.57
C LEU A 25 30.60 6.08 2.29
N PRO A 26 30.23 6.48 1.06
CA PRO A 26 29.92 7.89 0.78
C PRO A 26 28.77 8.33 1.70
N VAL A 27 29.09 9.17 2.68
CA VAL A 27 28.08 9.70 3.61
C VAL A 27 27.30 10.76 2.86
N SER A 28 26.01 10.51 2.63
CA SER A 28 25.11 11.51 2.05
C SER A 28 25.05 12.74 2.96
N THR A 29 24.85 13.92 2.41
CA THR A 29 24.62 15.13 3.22
C THR A 29 23.14 15.30 3.56
N PRO A 30 22.80 15.89 4.71
CA PRO A 30 21.41 16.27 5.00
C PRO A 30 20.89 17.20 3.89
N PRO A 31 19.69 16.95 3.35
CA PRO A 31 19.11 17.75 2.27
C PRO A 31 18.37 18.98 2.81
N ILE A 32 18.50 19.31 4.08
CA ILE A 32 17.73 20.38 4.75
C ILE A 32 18.68 21.37 5.44
N SER A 33 18.18 22.57 5.75
CA SER A 33 18.90 23.54 6.58
C SER A 33 19.04 23.05 8.03
N GLN A 34 20.02 23.59 8.75
CA GLN A 34 20.17 23.39 10.20
C GLN A 34 19.02 24.05 10.99
N ASP A 35 18.38 25.08 10.41
CA ASP A 35 17.21 25.71 11.00
C ASP A 35 16.00 24.76 10.91
N SER A 36 15.50 24.28 12.05
CA SER A 36 14.25 23.52 12.08
C SER A 36 13.06 24.42 11.75
N PRO A 37 12.09 23.99 10.91
CA PRO A 37 10.88 24.76 10.62
C PRO A 37 9.91 24.86 11.81
N ARG A 38 10.20 24.18 12.93
CA ARG A 38 9.38 24.23 14.14
C ARG A 38 9.79 25.40 15.02
N LYS A 39 8.81 26.13 15.56
CA LYS A 39 9.09 27.12 16.60
C LYS A 39 9.59 26.40 17.86
N ALA A 40 10.73 26.84 18.38
CA ALA A 40 11.20 26.39 19.68
C ALA A 40 10.11 26.66 20.73
N CYS A 41 9.73 25.65 21.52
CA CYS A 41 8.87 25.87 22.68
C CYS A 41 9.47 26.97 23.54
N ALA A 42 8.65 27.93 24.00
CA ALA A 42 9.05 29.06 24.85
C ALA A 42 9.66 28.67 26.22
N SER A 43 9.94 27.38 26.45
CA SER A 43 10.42 26.78 27.69
C SER A 43 11.95 26.75 27.84
N GLY A 44 12.76 27.19 26.87
CA GLY A 44 14.23 27.22 27.01
C GLY A 44 14.89 25.85 27.24
N LYS A 45 14.18 24.74 26.97
CA LYS A 45 14.77 23.39 26.95
C LYS A 45 15.32 23.11 25.55
N PRO A 46 16.50 22.47 25.44
CA PRO A 46 17.01 22.03 24.14
C PRO A 46 15.97 21.15 23.44
N PRO A 47 15.92 21.17 22.09
CA PRO A 47 15.00 20.33 21.34
C PRO A 47 15.18 18.89 21.82
N THR A 48 14.12 18.36 22.42
CA THR A 48 14.12 16.97 22.88
C THR A 48 14.10 16.13 21.62
N GLN A 49 15.00 15.13 21.52
CA GLN A 49 15.05 14.23 20.38
C GLN A 49 13.62 13.76 20.01
N PRO A 50 13.30 13.67 18.71
CA PRO A 50 11.97 13.31 18.25
C PRO A 50 11.52 12.00 18.91
N ALA A 51 10.39 12.04 19.61
CA ALA A 51 9.92 10.90 20.38
C ALA A 51 9.45 9.79 19.45
N LEU A 52 10.19 8.69 19.41
CA LEU A 52 9.79 7.50 18.65
C LEU A 52 8.70 6.72 19.41
N PRO A 53 7.86 5.95 18.70
CA PRO A 53 6.88 5.07 19.34
C PRO A 53 7.54 4.11 20.33
N ALA A 54 6.83 3.76 21.41
CA ALA A 54 7.35 2.82 22.40
C ALA A 54 7.57 1.42 21.82
N VAL A 55 6.59 0.94 21.03
CA VAL A 55 6.61 -0.36 20.34
C VAL A 55 5.87 -0.22 19.02
N VAL A 56 6.41 -0.82 17.97
CA VAL A 56 5.75 -0.96 16.67
C VAL A 56 5.48 -2.43 16.42
N PHE A 57 4.23 -2.75 16.05
CA PHE A 57 3.81 -4.10 15.69
C PHE A 57 3.76 -4.22 14.16
N ASN A 58 4.53 -5.15 13.62
CA ASN A 58 4.46 -5.51 12.21
C ASN A 58 4.08 -6.98 12.09
N LYS A 59 2.78 -7.26 11.87
CA LYS A 59 2.13 -8.57 11.61
C LYS A 59 2.70 -9.78 12.38
N ASP A 60 3.91 -10.20 12.03
CA ASP A 60 4.60 -11.40 12.55
C ASP A 60 5.57 -11.09 13.72
N TYR A 61 5.94 -9.83 13.96
CA TYR A 61 6.91 -9.42 14.98
C TYR A 61 6.64 -8.02 15.53
N TYR A 62 7.34 -7.66 16.61
CA TYR A 62 7.32 -6.33 17.20
C TYR A 62 8.74 -5.79 17.34
N ILE A 63 8.87 -4.47 17.33
CA ILE A 63 10.14 -3.75 17.47
C ILE A 63 10.01 -2.71 18.57
N TRP A 64 11.12 -2.45 19.26
CA TRP A 64 11.30 -1.32 20.16
C TRP A 64 12.14 -0.25 19.44
N PRO A 65 11.54 0.79 18.84
CA PRO A 65 12.26 1.78 18.04
C PRO A 65 13.49 2.37 18.74
N ASN A 66 13.34 2.75 20.02
CA ASN A 66 14.44 3.31 20.83
C ASN A 66 15.62 2.34 21.05
N LYS A 67 15.44 1.03 20.86
CA LYS A 67 16.52 0.03 20.97
C LYS A 67 17.04 -0.43 19.60
N GLN A 68 16.27 -0.22 18.54
CA GLN A 68 16.48 -0.77 17.21
C GLN A 68 16.13 0.28 16.15
N VAL A 69 16.82 1.42 16.21
CA VAL A 69 16.54 2.61 15.40
C VAL A 69 16.63 2.30 13.91
N ASP A 70 17.72 1.67 13.46
CA ASP A 70 17.94 1.36 12.03
C ASP A 70 16.84 0.46 11.45
N LEU A 71 16.40 -0.53 12.23
CA LEU A 71 15.34 -1.45 11.83
C LEU A 71 13.98 -0.75 11.76
N TYR A 72 13.71 0.13 12.73
CA TYR A 72 12.51 0.96 12.73
C TYR A 72 12.49 1.92 11.54
N LEU A 73 13.57 2.65 11.28
CA LEU A 73 13.67 3.58 10.16
C LEU A 73 13.53 2.86 8.81
N GLY A 74 14.10 1.67 8.68
CA GLY A 74 13.89 0.80 7.53
C GLY A 74 12.41 0.47 7.30
N LEU A 75 11.66 0.20 8.36
CA LEU A 75 10.21 -0.08 8.27
C LEU A 75 9.36 1.16 8.06
N ASP A 76 9.76 2.29 8.63
CA ASP A 76 8.98 3.53 8.59
C ASP A 76 9.11 4.25 7.25
N LEU A 77 10.28 4.15 6.60
CA LEU A 77 10.59 4.92 5.39
C LEU A 77 10.69 4.07 4.10
N LYS A 78 11.20 2.84 4.16
CA LYS A 78 11.47 2.07 2.92
C LYS A 78 10.17 1.48 2.36
N THR A 79 10.07 1.50 1.04
CA THR A 79 8.92 0.98 0.28
C THR A 79 9.31 -0.22 -0.60
N PRO A 80 9.77 -1.33 0.00
CA PRO A 80 10.31 -2.45 -0.76
C PRO A 80 9.27 -3.03 -1.73
N ARG A 81 7.99 -3.06 -1.36
CA ARG A 81 6.92 -3.64 -2.17
C ARG A 81 6.69 -2.85 -3.45
N LEU A 82 6.58 -1.53 -3.35
CA LEU A 82 6.41 -0.70 -4.53
C LEU A 82 7.66 -0.65 -5.39
N ASN A 83 8.82 -0.74 -4.75
CA ASN A 83 10.09 -0.80 -5.43
C ASN A 83 10.25 -2.06 -6.30
N LEU A 84 9.76 -3.20 -5.84
CA LEU A 84 9.79 -4.45 -6.62
C LEU A 84 9.01 -4.34 -7.93
N VAL A 85 7.84 -3.69 -7.91
CA VAL A 85 6.97 -3.54 -9.09
C VAL A 85 7.16 -2.22 -9.84
N HIS A 86 8.24 -1.48 -9.57
CA HIS A 86 8.48 -0.14 -10.12
C HIS A 86 8.25 -0.04 -11.63
N LYS A 87 8.76 -1.02 -12.40
CA LYS A 87 8.64 -1.08 -13.87
C LYS A 87 7.21 -1.18 -14.40
N HIS A 88 6.24 -1.48 -13.52
CA HIS A 88 4.81 -1.60 -13.84
C HIS A 88 3.95 -0.52 -13.18
N LEU A 89 4.53 0.35 -12.34
CA LEU A 89 3.76 1.38 -11.63
C LEU A 89 3.05 2.35 -12.56
N TRP A 90 3.53 2.52 -13.81
CA TRP A 90 2.85 3.29 -14.85
C TRP A 90 1.41 2.82 -15.14
N LEU A 91 1.12 1.54 -14.90
CA LEU A 91 -0.26 1.03 -14.98
C LEU A 91 -1.11 1.63 -13.86
N ALA A 92 -0.56 1.80 -12.65
CA ALA A 92 -1.27 2.26 -11.47
C ALA A 92 -1.33 3.79 -11.31
N GLY A 93 -0.40 4.54 -11.88
CA GLY A 93 -0.36 6.00 -11.85
C GLY A 93 0.63 6.56 -12.87
N LEU A 94 0.49 7.86 -13.17
CA LEU A 94 1.43 8.53 -14.07
C LEU A 94 2.73 8.89 -13.31
N PRO A 95 3.89 8.91 -13.98
CA PRO A 95 5.16 9.34 -13.39
C PRO A 95 5.20 10.88 -13.28
N CYS A 96 4.31 11.43 -12.46
CA CYS A 96 4.19 12.86 -12.21
C CYS A 96 4.04 13.13 -10.71
N ALA A 97 4.28 14.38 -10.32
CA ALA A 97 4.03 14.86 -8.97
C ALA A 97 2.60 14.54 -8.51
N ALA A 98 2.43 14.31 -7.21
CA ALA A 98 1.10 14.21 -6.61
C ALA A 98 0.36 15.55 -6.70
N ARG A 99 -0.97 15.51 -6.69
CA ARG A 99 -1.75 16.76 -6.65
C ARG A 99 -1.73 17.35 -5.23
N PRO A 100 -1.70 18.69 -5.08
CA PRO A 100 -1.78 19.35 -3.78
C PRO A 100 -3.07 19.02 -3.02
N LEU A 101 -3.04 19.14 -1.69
CA LEU A 101 -4.12 18.71 -0.80
C LEU A 101 -5.46 19.41 -1.07
N HIS A 102 -5.46 20.71 -1.38
CA HIS A 102 -6.69 21.42 -1.76
C HIS A 102 -7.30 20.85 -3.05
N LYS A 103 -6.47 20.42 -4.02
CA LYS A 103 -6.96 19.73 -5.23
C LYS A 103 -7.48 18.34 -4.89
N GLN A 104 -6.90 17.64 -3.91
CA GLN A 104 -7.45 16.37 -3.43
C GLN A 104 -8.87 16.56 -2.88
N LYS A 105 -9.09 17.59 -2.05
CA LYS A 105 -10.42 17.95 -1.53
C LYS A 105 -11.38 18.33 -2.66
N LEU A 106 -10.94 19.11 -3.66
CA LEU A 106 -11.76 19.45 -4.85
C LEU A 106 -12.19 18.23 -5.66
N LEU A 107 -11.36 17.18 -5.71
CA LEU A 107 -11.70 15.90 -6.34
C LEU A 107 -12.63 15.03 -5.48
N GLY A 108 -13.10 15.54 -4.34
CA GLY A 108 -13.97 14.82 -3.40
C GLY A 108 -13.24 13.73 -2.63
N ARG A 109 -11.89 13.80 -2.51
CA ARG A 109 -11.12 12.82 -1.74
C ARG A 109 -11.02 13.22 -0.27
N SER A 110 -11.28 12.25 0.59
CA SER A 110 -10.94 12.26 2.01
C SER A 110 -9.49 11.82 2.20
N ILE A 111 -8.79 12.50 3.10
CA ILE A 111 -7.40 12.20 3.47
C ILE A 111 -7.44 11.26 4.67
N LEU A 112 -6.86 10.07 4.55
CA LEU A 112 -6.76 9.08 5.60
C LEU A 112 -5.30 8.88 6.01
N ILE A 113 -5.04 8.88 7.31
CA ILE A 113 -3.72 8.61 7.87
C ILE A 113 -3.39 7.12 7.70
N THR A 114 -2.15 6.85 7.30
CA THR A 114 -1.53 5.52 7.34
C THR A 114 -0.13 5.65 7.93
N GLU A 115 0.37 4.66 8.66
CA GLU A 115 1.77 4.63 9.08
C GLU A 115 2.65 3.78 8.17
N ASP A 116 2.06 3.03 7.23
CA ASP A 116 2.79 2.18 6.30
C ASP A 116 3.30 3.03 5.12
N PRO A 117 4.63 3.12 4.88
CA PRO A 117 5.17 3.87 3.75
C PRO A 117 4.73 3.29 2.41
N ASP A 118 4.43 1.98 2.34
CA ASP A 118 3.89 1.35 1.15
C ASP A 118 2.42 1.78 0.88
N GLU A 119 1.72 2.40 1.82
CA GLU A 119 0.37 2.94 1.59
C GLU A 119 0.37 4.43 1.22
N HIS A 120 1.47 5.14 1.46
CA HIS A 120 1.57 6.57 1.20
C HIS A 120 1.31 6.91 -0.28
N LEU A 121 0.43 7.89 -0.53
CA LEU A 121 -0.06 8.33 -1.85
C LEU A 121 -0.81 7.26 -2.65
N ILE A 122 -1.31 6.21 -1.99
CA ILE A 122 -2.24 5.28 -2.62
C ILE A 122 -3.65 5.80 -2.43
N TRP A 123 -4.49 5.67 -3.46
CA TRP A 123 -5.90 6.04 -3.34
C TRP A 123 -6.84 4.94 -3.84
N PHE A 124 -8.00 4.88 -3.20
CA PHE A 124 -9.09 3.99 -3.53
C PHE A 124 -10.41 4.74 -3.43
N GLU A 125 -11.17 4.79 -4.53
CA GLU A 125 -12.43 5.53 -4.61
C GLU A 125 -12.25 7.01 -4.24
N THR A 126 -12.79 7.44 -3.10
CA THR A 126 -12.68 8.80 -2.57
C THR A 126 -11.72 8.89 -1.39
N GLN A 127 -10.85 7.91 -1.17
CA GLN A 127 -9.92 7.86 -0.04
C GLN A 127 -8.49 7.92 -0.55
N LEU A 128 -7.72 8.89 -0.06
CA LEU A 128 -6.29 9.02 -0.28
C LEU A 128 -5.56 8.70 1.02
N PHE A 129 -4.71 7.69 1.01
CA PHE A 129 -3.87 7.32 2.15
C PHE A 129 -2.59 8.16 2.12
N VAL A 130 -2.33 8.86 3.23
CA VAL A 130 -1.15 9.71 3.37
C VAL A 130 -0.49 9.41 4.71
N LYS A 131 0.78 9.02 4.64
CA LYS A 131 1.65 8.92 5.81
C LYS A 131 1.98 10.31 6.38
N PRO A 132 1.72 10.59 7.68
CA PRO A 132 2.16 11.80 8.35
C PRO A 132 3.67 12.00 8.22
N LEU A 133 4.13 13.24 8.14
CA LEU A 133 5.56 13.49 8.05
C LEU A 133 6.19 13.26 9.43
N PRO A 134 7.10 12.28 9.58
CA PRO A 134 7.74 12.05 10.87
C PRO A 134 8.54 13.27 11.30
N GLU A 135 8.43 13.66 12.57
CA GLU A 135 9.09 14.87 13.09
C GLU A 135 10.62 14.82 12.94
N TYR A 136 11.20 13.63 12.99
CA TYR A 136 12.64 13.45 12.81
C TYR A 136 13.14 13.80 11.39
N LEU A 137 12.24 13.91 10.39
CA LEU A 137 12.61 14.40 9.06
C LEU A 137 12.76 15.94 9.02
N LEU A 138 12.30 16.63 10.07
CA LEU A 138 12.44 18.08 10.25
C LEU A 138 13.65 18.46 11.13
N ASP A 139 14.45 17.48 11.54
CA ASP A 139 15.59 17.61 12.44
C ASP A 139 16.89 17.31 11.69
N TYR A 140 17.72 18.35 11.50
CA TYR A 140 18.99 18.25 10.77
C TYR A 140 19.97 17.24 11.40
N ASP A 141 20.06 17.21 12.72
CA ASP A 141 21.01 16.34 13.41
C ASP A 141 20.58 14.87 13.26
N TYR A 142 19.26 14.62 13.28
CA TYR A 142 18.74 13.28 13.02
C TYR A 142 19.07 12.78 11.61
N TRP A 143 19.06 13.66 10.59
CA TRP A 143 19.52 13.30 9.25
C TRP A 143 20.98 12.84 9.26
N LYS A 144 21.86 13.64 9.87
CA LYS A 144 23.30 13.37 9.93
C LYS A 144 23.61 12.08 10.70
N GLU A 145 22.91 11.85 11.80
CA GLU A 145 23.16 10.72 12.71
C GLU A 145 22.59 9.39 12.21
N HIS A 146 21.42 9.41 11.55
CA HIS A 146 20.68 8.18 11.24
C HIS A 146 20.33 7.98 9.77
N LEU A 147 20.04 9.03 9.01
CA LEU A 147 19.51 8.91 7.64
C LEU A 147 20.61 8.94 6.57
N CYS A 148 21.64 9.74 6.79
CA CYS A 148 22.77 9.94 5.87
C CYS A 148 23.76 8.77 5.82
N LEU A 149 23.68 7.85 6.78
CA LEU A 149 24.58 6.68 6.88
C LEU A 149 24.18 5.53 5.94
N ASP A 150 22.92 5.49 5.50
CA ASP A 150 22.39 4.48 4.59
C ASP A 150 21.76 5.19 3.38
N GLU A 151 22.39 5.06 2.21
CA GLU A 151 21.93 5.67 0.97
C GLU A 151 20.47 5.31 0.65
N SER A 152 20.06 4.07 0.88
CA SER A 152 18.69 3.63 0.59
C SER A 152 17.67 4.26 1.55
N LEU A 153 18.10 4.56 2.77
CA LEU A 153 17.28 5.24 3.76
C LEU A 153 17.19 6.74 3.45
N HIS A 154 18.32 7.37 3.13
CA HIS A 154 18.40 8.75 2.67
C HIS A 154 17.49 8.98 1.46
N GLN A 155 17.59 8.15 0.42
CA GLN A 155 16.75 8.23 -0.77
C GLN A 155 15.25 8.07 -0.45
N SER A 156 14.90 7.24 0.54
CA SER A 156 13.52 7.01 0.96
C SER A 156 12.97 8.20 1.75
N ALA A 157 13.78 8.76 2.66
CA ALA A 157 13.46 9.97 3.42
C ALA A 157 13.28 11.18 2.49
N CYS A 158 14.21 11.38 1.54
CA CYS A 158 14.10 12.43 0.53
C CYS A 158 12.85 12.25 -0.34
N GLY A 159 12.52 11.01 -0.69
CA GLY A 159 11.28 10.71 -1.42
C GLY A 159 10.02 11.08 -0.64
N LEU A 160 9.97 10.78 0.67
CA LEU A 160 8.85 11.20 1.52
C LEU A 160 8.79 12.72 1.68
N LEU A 161 9.91 13.44 1.80
CA LEU A 161 9.88 14.91 1.78
C LEU A 161 9.41 15.47 0.44
N LEU A 162 9.84 14.88 -0.67
CA LEU A 162 9.42 15.27 -2.01
C LEU A 162 7.91 15.13 -2.20
N SER A 163 7.29 14.09 -1.63
CA SER A 163 5.83 13.98 -1.68
C SER A 163 5.12 15.10 -0.94
N TYR A 164 5.69 15.58 0.17
CA TYR A 164 5.15 16.74 0.89
C TYR A 164 5.34 18.06 0.14
N ALA A 165 6.42 18.22 -0.63
CA ALA A 165 6.58 19.35 -1.54
C ALA A 165 5.46 19.40 -2.61
N TRP A 166 4.95 18.23 -3.03
CA TRP A 166 3.81 18.14 -3.95
C TRP A 166 2.44 18.33 -3.29
N LEU A 167 2.30 17.84 -2.06
CA LEU A 167 1.04 17.88 -1.32
C LEU A 167 0.77 19.28 -0.74
N VAL A 168 1.82 19.97 -0.27
CA VAL A 168 1.73 21.22 0.48
C VAL A 168 2.35 22.38 -0.30
N CYS A 169 1.69 22.79 -1.38
CA CYS A 169 2.18 23.84 -2.29
C CYS A 169 1.71 25.25 -1.91
N TYR A 170 0.60 25.38 -1.19
CA TYR A 170 0.01 26.66 -0.81
C TYR A 170 -0.25 26.72 0.70
N LYS A 171 -0.43 27.94 1.23
CA LYS A 171 -0.81 28.15 2.63
C LYS A 171 -2.08 27.38 3.01
N SER A 172 -3.07 27.31 2.11
CA SER A 172 -4.27 26.51 2.32
C SER A 172 -3.98 25.01 2.44
N ASP A 173 -3.00 24.48 1.71
CA ASP A 173 -2.59 23.09 1.83
C ASP A 173 -1.91 22.81 3.18
N LEU A 174 -1.14 23.77 3.70
CA LEU A 174 -0.50 23.64 5.01
C LEU A 174 -1.55 23.53 6.11
N GLU A 175 -2.59 24.37 6.06
CA GLU A 175 -3.70 24.28 7.01
C GLU A 175 -4.47 22.96 6.86
N ILE A 176 -4.71 22.48 5.63
CA ILE A 176 -5.31 21.15 5.41
C ILE A 176 -4.42 20.03 5.99
N ALA A 177 -3.11 20.11 5.83
CA ALA A 177 -2.18 19.13 6.36
C ALA A 177 -2.20 19.11 7.90
N LYS A 178 -2.25 20.27 8.55
CA LYS A 178 -2.39 20.39 10.01
C LYS A 178 -3.74 19.86 10.51
N GLU A 179 -4.83 20.21 9.84
CA GLU A 179 -6.18 19.70 10.13
C GLU A 179 -6.24 18.17 10.05
N ALA A 180 -5.60 17.60 9.02
CA ALA A 180 -5.54 16.17 8.78
C ALA A 180 -4.50 15.44 9.65
N GLY A 181 -3.76 16.15 10.51
CA GLY A 181 -2.72 15.55 11.37
C GLY A 181 -1.49 15.05 10.62
N LEU A 182 -1.24 15.56 9.41
CA LEU A 182 -0.09 15.19 8.58
C LEU A 182 1.18 15.95 8.94
N LEU A 183 1.03 17.14 9.52
CA LEU A 183 2.12 18.01 9.94
C LEU A 183 1.88 18.55 11.36
N PRO A 184 2.95 18.86 12.11
CA PRO A 184 2.86 19.56 13.38
C PRO A 184 2.14 20.92 13.24
N ARG A 185 1.30 21.25 14.23
CA ARG A 185 0.47 22.47 14.21
C ARG A 185 1.25 23.77 14.42
N ASP A 186 2.45 23.66 14.98
CA ASP A 186 3.38 24.74 15.31
C ASP A 186 4.21 25.25 14.11
N ILE A 187 4.10 24.61 12.95
CA ILE A 187 4.78 25.04 11.72
C ILE A 187 3.99 26.15 11.04
N GLU A 188 4.60 27.32 10.87
CA GLU A 188 4.01 28.43 10.14
C GLU A 188 4.41 28.42 8.65
N TRP A 189 3.66 29.14 7.81
CA TRP A 189 3.86 29.10 6.36
C TRP A 189 5.25 29.59 5.88
N PRO A 190 5.79 30.72 6.37
CA PRO A 190 7.13 31.17 5.97
C PRO A 190 8.23 30.14 6.29
N GLU A 191 8.15 29.50 7.45
CA GLU A 191 9.07 28.48 7.93
C GLU A 191 8.98 27.21 7.07
N TRP A 192 7.77 26.76 6.74
CA TRP A 192 7.54 25.64 5.83
C TRP A 192 8.09 25.93 4.42
N ALA A 193 7.80 27.12 3.88
CA ALA A 193 8.24 27.52 2.55
C ALA A 193 9.77 27.57 2.47
N LYS A 194 10.45 28.21 3.45
CA LYS A 194 11.91 28.25 3.53
C LYS A 194 12.51 26.85 3.64
N PHE A 195 11.92 25.99 4.47
CA PHE A 195 12.39 24.61 4.64
C PHE A 195 12.30 23.81 3.34
N MET A 196 11.16 23.90 2.63
CA MET A 196 10.98 23.20 1.36
C MET A 196 11.84 23.78 0.24
N GLU A 197 12.10 25.09 0.23
CA GLU A 197 13.04 25.73 -0.70
C GLU A 197 14.45 25.14 -0.54
N CYS A 198 15.00 25.13 0.68
CA CYS A 198 16.31 24.50 0.95
C CYS A 198 16.34 23.02 0.55
N PHE A 199 15.26 22.28 0.82
CA PHE A 199 15.16 20.88 0.40
C PHE A 199 15.20 20.70 -1.12
N LEU A 200 14.40 21.48 -1.84
CA LEU A 200 14.28 21.36 -3.29
C LEU A 200 15.56 21.79 -4.02
N GLU A 201 16.33 22.74 -3.48
CA GLU A 201 17.66 23.11 -3.99
C GLU A 201 18.66 21.95 -3.92
N SER A 202 18.52 21.07 -2.92
CA SER A 202 19.41 19.90 -2.75
C SER A 202 19.07 18.72 -3.67
N VAL A 203 17.88 18.72 -4.29
CA VAL A 203 17.36 17.60 -5.09
C VAL A 203 17.31 17.97 -6.57
N ASN A 204 17.88 17.12 -7.42
CA ASN A 204 17.70 17.25 -8.86
C ASN A 204 16.29 16.76 -9.27
N LEU A 205 15.38 17.70 -9.50
CA LEU A 205 13.99 17.43 -9.87
C LEU A 205 13.81 16.82 -11.27
N GLU A 206 14.78 16.98 -12.17
CA GLU A 206 14.73 16.43 -13.53
C GLU A 206 15.05 14.93 -13.54
N THR A 207 16.09 14.53 -12.81
CA THR A 207 16.59 13.14 -12.81
C THR A 207 16.02 12.29 -11.68
N LEU A 208 15.71 12.92 -10.54
CA LEU A 208 15.33 12.26 -9.29
C LEU A 208 16.29 11.11 -8.92
N GLY A 209 17.59 11.28 -9.21
CA GLY A 209 18.62 10.25 -9.03
C GLY A 209 18.83 9.85 -7.57
N ASN A 210 18.74 10.82 -6.66
CA ASN A 210 18.91 10.63 -5.22
C ASN A 210 17.58 10.38 -4.49
N ILE A 211 16.52 10.01 -5.23
CA ILE A 211 15.18 9.79 -4.70
C ILE A 211 14.81 8.33 -4.93
N ASN A 212 14.23 7.71 -3.89
CA ASN A 212 13.74 6.34 -3.99
C ASN A 212 12.73 6.24 -5.15
N LYS A 213 12.91 5.24 -6.00
CA LYS A 213 12.14 5.04 -7.24
C LYS A 213 10.61 4.98 -7.06
N ARG A 214 10.10 4.66 -5.86
CA ARG A 214 8.68 4.81 -5.52
C ARG A 214 8.18 6.24 -5.77
N TYR A 215 8.97 7.23 -5.40
CA TYR A 215 8.63 8.66 -5.47
C TYR A 215 9.00 9.28 -6.83
N LYS A 216 9.15 8.47 -7.87
CA LYS A 216 9.01 8.93 -9.27
C LYS A 216 7.55 8.98 -9.72
N TYR A 217 6.66 8.39 -8.92
CA TYR A 217 5.22 8.39 -9.12
C TYR A 217 4.55 9.08 -7.93
N GLY A 218 3.62 9.98 -8.19
CA GLY A 218 2.77 10.56 -7.16
C GLY A 218 1.71 9.57 -6.70
N GLU A 219 0.48 9.83 -7.13
CA GLU A 219 -0.71 9.09 -6.72
C GLU A 219 -0.81 7.74 -7.45
N LEU A 220 -0.95 6.64 -6.71
CA LEU A 220 -1.14 5.31 -7.27
C LEU A 220 -2.55 4.80 -6.97
N ARG A 221 -3.25 4.31 -8.00
CA ARG A 221 -4.60 3.74 -7.83
C ARG A 221 -4.52 2.32 -7.31
N LEU A 222 -5.09 2.08 -6.13
CA LEU A 222 -5.03 0.77 -5.46
C LEU A 222 -5.59 -0.37 -6.32
N SER A 223 -6.68 -0.13 -7.06
CA SER A 223 -7.30 -1.17 -7.89
C SER A 223 -6.35 -1.68 -8.99
N ARG A 224 -5.52 -0.80 -9.54
CA ARG A 224 -4.56 -1.14 -10.58
C ARG A 224 -3.29 -1.76 -9.99
N LEU A 225 -2.88 -1.28 -8.83
CA LEU A 225 -1.77 -1.90 -8.10
C LEU A 225 -2.07 -3.33 -7.66
N ASN A 226 -3.31 -3.60 -7.21
CA ASN A 226 -3.80 -4.96 -7.00
C ASN A 226 -3.75 -5.81 -8.28
N ALA A 227 -4.07 -5.23 -9.44
CA ALA A 227 -3.98 -5.95 -10.71
C ALA A 227 -2.51 -6.26 -11.09
N ILE A 228 -1.57 -5.34 -10.89
CA ILE A 228 -0.13 -5.57 -11.14
C ILE A 228 0.36 -6.76 -10.33
N TYR A 229 0.08 -6.78 -9.03
CA TYR A 229 0.48 -7.87 -8.13
C TYR A 229 -0.17 -9.22 -8.44
N ARG A 230 -1.31 -9.21 -9.14
CA ARG A 230 -2.01 -10.43 -9.57
C ARG A 230 -1.57 -10.93 -10.93
N ILE A 231 -1.12 -10.03 -11.82
CA ILE A 231 -1.04 -10.29 -13.26
C ILE A 231 0.41 -10.20 -13.81
N VAL A 232 1.40 -9.78 -13.02
CA VAL A 232 2.74 -9.53 -13.55
C VAL A 232 3.82 -10.44 -12.95
N PRO A 233 4.56 -11.22 -13.76
CA PRO A 233 5.69 -12.05 -13.28
C PRO A 233 6.92 -11.20 -12.91
N PRO A 234 7.77 -11.62 -11.96
CA PRO A 234 7.83 -12.93 -11.29
C PRO A 234 6.96 -13.02 -10.02
N GLU A 235 6.13 -12.01 -9.75
CA GLU A 235 5.36 -11.89 -8.51
C GLU A 235 4.04 -12.67 -8.53
N TYR A 236 3.75 -13.38 -9.62
CA TYR A 236 2.73 -14.43 -9.66
C TYR A 236 3.07 -15.52 -8.63
N SER A 237 2.56 -15.31 -7.42
CA SER A 237 2.43 -16.33 -6.41
C SER A 237 0.94 -16.53 -6.17
N LEU A 238 0.50 -17.77 -5.95
CA LEU A 238 -0.89 -18.05 -5.51
C LEU A 238 -1.28 -17.19 -4.30
N LYS A 239 -0.32 -16.86 -3.44
CA LYS A 239 -0.50 -15.95 -2.29
C LYS A 239 -0.80 -14.51 -2.73
N ASN A 240 -0.08 -14.00 -3.73
CA ASN A 240 -0.25 -12.65 -4.27
C ASN A 240 -1.49 -12.52 -5.16
N LEU A 241 -1.88 -13.60 -5.86
CA LEU A 241 -3.13 -13.66 -6.62
C LEU A 241 -4.34 -13.41 -5.70
N ILE A 242 -4.34 -14.05 -4.54
CA ILE A 242 -5.43 -13.96 -3.56
C ILE A 242 -5.33 -12.66 -2.75
N ARG A 243 -4.14 -12.29 -2.28
CA ARG A 243 -3.96 -11.15 -1.38
C ARG A 243 -3.90 -9.78 -2.07
N GLY A 244 -3.40 -9.72 -3.31
CA GLY A 244 -3.10 -8.45 -3.98
C GLY A 244 -2.10 -7.58 -3.20
N TYR A 245 -2.13 -6.28 -3.47
CA TYR A 245 -1.25 -5.30 -2.82
C TYR A 245 -1.69 -4.95 -1.39
N GLN A 246 -2.99 -4.75 -1.16
CA GLN A 246 -3.52 -4.41 0.16
C GLN A 246 -4.71 -5.33 0.50
N GLN A 247 -4.70 -5.87 1.72
CA GLN A 247 -5.74 -6.75 2.24
C GLN A 247 -6.80 -5.92 2.98
N GLY A 248 -7.47 -5.01 2.27
CA GLY A 248 -8.55 -4.20 2.85
C GLY A 248 -9.86 -4.99 2.89
N SER A 249 -10.51 -5.07 4.06
CA SER A 249 -11.85 -5.69 4.22
C SER A 249 -12.93 -5.03 3.36
N THR A 250 -12.72 -3.77 2.98
CA THR A 250 -13.60 -2.98 2.10
C THR A 250 -13.47 -3.32 0.62
N TRP A 251 -12.37 -3.93 0.17
CA TRP A 251 -12.19 -4.29 -1.24
C TRP A 251 -13.19 -5.36 -1.68
N TYR A 252 -13.47 -6.35 -0.82
CA TYR A 252 -14.46 -7.38 -1.13
C TYR A 252 -15.83 -6.75 -1.40
N ASN A 253 -16.28 -5.85 -0.53
CA ASN A 253 -17.55 -5.14 -0.70
C ASN A 253 -17.60 -4.27 -1.97
N ALA A 254 -16.53 -3.53 -2.28
CA ALA A 254 -16.47 -2.67 -3.46
C ALA A 254 -16.33 -3.46 -4.79
N PHE A 255 -15.58 -4.56 -4.79
CA PHE A 255 -15.45 -5.47 -5.93
C PHE A 255 -16.79 -6.16 -6.22
N PHE A 256 -17.38 -6.84 -5.23
CA PHE A 256 -18.65 -7.51 -5.41
C PHE A 256 -19.78 -6.52 -5.69
N GLY A 257 -19.82 -5.36 -5.04
CA GLY A 257 -20.82 -4.33 -5.32
C GLY A 257 -20.78 -3.81 -6.76
N ARG A 258 -19.59 -3.65 -7.35
CA ARG A 258 -19.44 -3.19 -8.74
C ARG A 258 -19.73 -4.29 -9.77
N HIS A 259 -19.32 -5.53 -9.50
CA HIS A 259 -19.60 -6.66 -10.39
C HIS A 259 -21.07 -7.09 -10.33
N PHE A 260 -21.71 -7.04 -9.16
CA PHE A 260 -23.12 -7.36 -9.00
C PHE A 260 -24.02 -6.41 -9.79
N LYS A 261 -23.69 -5.12 -9.86
CA LYS A 261 -24.42 -4.15 -10.70
C LYS A 261 -24.41 -4.55 -12.18
N TRP A 262 -23.25 -4.92 -12.72
CA TRP A 262 -23.15 -5.37 -14.11
C TRP A 262 -23.88 -6.69 -14.35
N MET A 263 -23.82 -7.64 -13.40
CA MET A 263 -24.60 -8.87 -13.47
C MET A 263 -26.10 -8.60 -13.49
N LEU A 264 -26.58 -7.63 -12.70
CA LEU A 264 -27.98 -7.23 -12.65
C LEU A 264 -28.45 -6.60 -13.97
N VAL A 265 -27.60 -5.79 -14.61
CA VAL A 265 -27.86 -5.24 -15.95
C VAL A 265 -27.98 -6.37 -16.98
N VAL A 266 -27.01 -7.30 -17.03
CA VAL A 266 -27.04 -8.44 -17.95
C VAL A 266 -28.28 -9.31 -17.72
N PHE A 267 -28.60 -9.60 -16.44
CA PHE A 267 -29.79 -10.35 -16.07
C PHE A 267 -31.08 -9.66 -16.53
N ALA A 268 -31.21 -8.35 -16.29
CA ALA A 268 -32.37 -7.58 -16.72
C ALA A 268 -32.54 -7.58 -18.25
N THR A 269 -31.45 -7.36 -19.00
CA THR A 269 -31.47 -7.41 -20.46
C THR A 269 -31.86 -8.79 -20.99
N LEU A 270 -31.27 -9.87 -20.45
CA LEU A 270 -31.62 -11.24 -20.82
C LEU A 270 -33.07 -11.56 -20.46
N SER A 271 -33.56 -11.13 -19.30
CA SER A 271 -34.94 -11.36 -18.87
C SER A 271 -35.94 -10.67 -19.80
N VAL A 272 -35.69 -9.42 -20.19
CA VAL A 272 -36.54 -8.69 -21.16
C VAL A 272 -36.52 -9.38 -22.51
N LEU A 273 -35.34 -9.79 -22.99
CA LEU A 273 -35.19 -10.49 -24.27
C LEU A 273 -35.95 -11.82 -24.28
N LEU A 274 -35.83 -12.62 -23.22
CA LEU A 274 -36.54 -13.90 -23.07
C LEU A 274 -38.05 -13.68 -22.97
N SER A 275 -38.52 -12.65 -22.25
CA SER A 275 -39.95 -12.30 -22.21
C SER A 275 -40.47 -11.88 -23.59
N ALA A 276 -39.70 -11.10 -24.36
CA ALA A 276 -40.08 -10.73 -25.72
C ALA A 276 -40.16 -11.95 -26.66
N LEU A 277 -39.23 -12.89 -26.52
CA LEU A 277 -39.25 -14.18 -27.24
C LEU A 277 -40.48 -15.02 -26.87
N GLN A 278 -40.87 -15.05 -25.59
CA GLN A 278 -42.10 -15.72 -25.14
C GLN A 278 -43.36 -15.12 -25.82
N VAL A 279 -43.43 -13.79 -25.93
CA VAL A 279 -44.55 -13.11 -26.62
C VAL A 279 -44.53 -13.41 -28.13
N GLY A 280 -43.35 -13.44 -28.75
CA GLY A 280 -43.19 -13.80 -30.15
C GLY A 280 -43.64 -15.24 -30.45
N LEU A 281 -43.27 -16.20 -29.60
CA LEU A 281 -43.72 -17.59 -29.74
C LEU A 281 -45.23 -17.78 -29.51
N ALA A 282 -45.90 -16.82 -28.89
CA ALA A 282 -47.34 -16.84 -28.64
C ALA A 282 -48.18 -16.21 -29.78
N THR A 283 -47.55 -15.57 -30.76
CA THR A 283 -48.26 -14.99 -31.92
C THR A 283 -48.29 -15.97 -33.08
N SER A 284 -49.45 -16.16 -33.71
CA SER A 284 -49.64 -17.10 -34.82
C SER A 284 -48.69 -16.87 -36.00
N THR A 285 -48.24 -15.62 -36.22
CA THR A 285 -47.29 -15.28 -37.30
C THR A 285 -45.89 -15.86 -37.10
N LEU A 286 -45.42 -15.94 -35.85
CA LEU A 286 -44.06 -16.35 -35.50
C LEU A 286 -44.01 -17.74 -34.87
N GLN A 287 -45.12 -18.19 -34.30
CA GLN A 287 -45.28 -19.52 -33.73
C GLN A 287 -45.05 -20.61 -34.78
N ASP A 288 -45.52 -20.43 -36.02
CA ASP A 288 -45.37 -21.44 -37.07
C ASP A 288 -44.05 -21.31 -37.86
N ASN A 289 -43.18 -20.36 -37.50
CA ASN A 289 -41.91 -20.11 -38.18
C ASN A 289 -40.78 -20.96 -37.55
N GLY A 290 -40.46 -22.09 -38.19
CA GLY A 290 -39.42 -23.03 -37.73
C GLY A 290 -38.04 -22.40 -37.44
N PRO A 291 -37.48 -21.54 -38.33
CA PRO A 291 -36.27 -20.78 -38.02
C PRO A 291 -36.35 -19.95 -36.73
N PHE A 292 -37.48 -19.27 -36.51
CA PHE A 292 -37.70 -18.46 -35.31
C PHE A 292 -37.76 -19.33 -34.03
N GLN A 293 -38.44 -20.48 -34.08
CA GLN A 293 -38.47 -21.44 -32.97
C GLN A 293 -37.08 -21.95 -32.61
N ASN A 294 -36.27 -22.32 -33.61
CA ASN A 294 -34.92 -22.84 -33.38
C ASN A 294 -34.00 -21.79 -32.74
N VAL A 295 -34.07 -20.53 -33.20
CA VAL A 295 -33.33 -19.42 -32.60
C VAL A 295 -33.80 -19.17 -31.17
N SER A 296 -35.11 -19.15 -30.95
CA SER A 296 -35.70 -18.93 -29.62
C SER A 296 -35.30 -20.00 -28.61
N TYR A 297 -35.32 -21.28 -29.03
CA TYR A 297 -34.86 -22.40 -28.22
C TYR A 297 -33.36 -22.29 -27.89
N GLY A 298 -32.53 -22.09 -28.92
CA GLY A 298 -31.08 -21.97 -28.74
C GLY A 298 -30.70 -20.82 -27.80
N LEU A 299 -31.36 -19.67 -27.94
CA LEU A 299 -31.10 -18.49 -27.13
C LEU A 299 -31.60 -18.66 -25.68
N THR A 300 -32.71 -19.36 -25.47
CA THR A 300 -33.21 -19.72 -24.14
C THR A 300 -32.23 -20.65 -23.41
N VAL A 301 -31.79 -21.72 -24.07
CA VAL A 301 -30.80 -22.66 -23.49
C VAL A 301 -29.48 -21.95 -23.21
N ALA A 302 -28.97 -21.15 -24.14
CA ALA A 302 -27.74 -20.39 -23.96
C ALA A 302 -27.83 -19.42 -22.77
N SER A 303 -28.97 -18.74 -22.59
CA SER A 303 -29.19 -17.81 -21.47
C SER A 303 -29.21 -18.55 -20.13
N LEU A 304 -29.91 -19.68 -20.04
CA LEU A 304 -29.94 -20.53 -18.84
C LEU A 304 -28.55 -21.05 -18.47
N VAL A 305 -27.81 -21.57 -19.45
CA VAL A 305 -26.44 -22.05 -19.25
C VAL A 305 -25.53 -20.91 -18.79
N THR A 306 -25.66 -19.72 -19.37
CA THR A 306 -24.85 -18.55 -18.99
C THR A 306 -25.09 -18.13 -17.55
N VAL A 307 -26.36 -18.08 -17.12
CA VAL A 307 -26.72 -17.74 -15.73
C VAL A 307 -26.21 -18.82 -14.76
N ALA A 308 -26.44 -20.09 -15.07
CA ALA A 308 -25.99 -21.21 -14.24
C ALA A 308 -24.46 -21.24 -14.13
N ALA A 309 -23.74 -21.07 -15.24
CA ALA A 309 -22.28 -21.02 -15.27
C ALA A 309 -21.74 -19.83 -14.46
N SER A 310 -22.38 -18.66 -14.53
CA SER A 310 -21.99 -17.48 -13.76
C SER A 310 -22.11 -17.70 -12.26
N ILE A 311 -23.22 -18.30 -11.82
CA ILE A 311 -23.44 -18.67 -10.41
C ILE A 311 -22.41 -19.71 -9.96
N TRP A 312 -22.16 -20.73 -10.80
CA TRP A 312 -21.20 -21.79 -10.50
C TRP A 312 -19.77 -21.27 -10.35
N VAL A 313 -19.33 -20.38 -11.24
CA VAL A 313 -18.02 -19.73 -11.16
C VAL A 313 -17.90 -18.90 -9.88
N GLY A 314 -18.94 -18.13 -9.53
CA GLY A 314 -18.99 -17.37 -8.29
C GLY A 314 -18.90 -18.27 -7.04
N PHE A 315 -19.65 -19.36 -7.01
CA PHE A 315 -19.62 -20.33 -5.92
C PHE A 315 -18.26 -21.03 -5.80
N CYS A 316 -17.67 -21.48 -6.92
CA CYS A 316 -16.33 -22.07 -6.93
C CYS A 316 -15.27 -21.09 -6.41
N ALA A 317 -15.31 -19.83 -6.85
CA ALA A 317 -14.39 -18.79 -6.39
C ALA A 317 -14.53 -18.55 -4.88
N TRP A 318 -15.76 -18.46 -4.38
CA TRP A 318 -16.02 -18.33 -2.94
C TRP A 318 -15.49 -19.54 -2.15
N LEU A 319 -15.73 -20.76 -2.63
CA LEU A 319 -15.32 -21.99 -1.96
C LEU A 319 -13.78 -22.10 -1.88
N ILE A 320 -13.08 -21.77 -2.97
CA ILE A 320 -11.61 -21.71 -3.00
C ILE A 320 -11.08 -20.67 -2.00
N LEU A 321 -11.64 -19.46 -1.99
CA LEU A 321 -11.23 -18.40 -1.06
C LEU A 321 -11.51 -18.79 0.39
N PHE A 322 -12.66 -19.40 0.67
CA PHE A 322 -13.03 -19.88 2.00
C PHE A 322 -12.02 -20.90 2.53
N TRP A 323 -11.72 -21.95 1.75
CA TRP A 323 -10.75 -22.96 2.15
C TRP A 323 -9.33 -22.39 2.28
N TYR A 324 -8.93 -21.49 1.39
CA TYR A 324 -7.65 -20.80 1.51
C TYR A 324 -7.55 -19.98 2.81
N HIS A 325 -8.57 -19.19 3.12
CA HIS A 325 -8.59 -18.39 4.36
C HIS A 325 -8.64 -19.27 5.60
N LEU A 326 -9.42 -20.35 5.59
CA LEU A 326 -9.50 -21.31 6.69
C LEU A 326 -8.15 -21.99 6.93
N VAL A 327 -7.52 -22.52 5.89
CA VAL A 327 -6.21 -23.19 5.98
C VAL A 327 -5.11 -22.19 6.38
N SER A 328 -5.12 -20.99 5.81
CA SER A 328 -4.16 -19.93 6.16
C SER A 328 -4.28 -19.53 7.62
N SER A 329 -5.51 -19.33 8.11
CA SER A 329 -5.77 -18.96 9.52
C SER A 329 -5.36 -20.09 10.47
N TRP A 330 -5.69 -21.33 10.14
CA TRP A 330 -5.31 -22.49 10.93
C TRP A 330 -3.80 -22.72 10.97
N ARG A 331 -3.11 -22.55 9.84
CA ARG A 331 -1.64 -22.63 9.78
C ARG A 331 -1.00 -21.54 10.63
N ASN A 332 -1.53 -20.31 10.57
CA ASN A 332 -1.03 -19.19 11.34
C ASN A 332 -1.21 -19.43 12.85
N ASP A 333 -2.40 -19.87 13.28
CA ASP A 333 -2.69 -20.20 14.68
C ASP A 333 -1.72 -21.26 15.22
N ARG A 334 -1.49 -22.35 14.47
CA ARG A 334 -0.51 -23.38 14.86
C ARG A 334 0.92 -22.85 14.89
N ALA A 335 1.31 -21.98 13.96
CA ALA A 335 2.65 -21.39 13.95
C ALA A 335 2.87 -20.48 15.18
N VAL A 336 1.88 -19.64 15.51
CA VAL A 336 1.93 -18.78 16.69
C VAL A 336 1.95 -19.60 17.98
N ALA A 337 1.14 -20.66 18.08
CA ALA A 337 1.15 -21.56 19.24
C ALA A 337 2.53 -22.20 19.44
N ARG A 338 3.16 -22.71 18.37
CA ARG A 338 4.51 -23.28 18.42
C ARG A 338 5.56 -22.26 18.88
N LEU A 339 5.49 -21.03 18.38
CA LEU A 339 6.41 -19.95 18.78
C LEU A 339 6.25 -19.56 20.25
N ARG A 340 5.01 -19.53 20.76
CA ARG A 340 4.74 -19.28 22.19
C ARG A 340 5.32 -20.38 23.07
N HIS A 341 5.10 -21.64 22.72
CA HIS A 341 5.71 -22.77 23.44
C HIS A 341 7.24 -22.75 23.40
N ALA A 342 7.84 -22.44 22.25
CA ALA A 342 9.30 -22.35 22.13
C ALA A 342 9.92 -21.21 22.97
N ARG A 343 9.19 -20.10 23.19
CA ARG A 343 9.65 -19.00 24.05
C ARG A 343 9.53 -19.32 25.54
N LEU A 344 8.54 -20.12 25.93
CA LEU A 344 8.36 -20.55 27.33
C LEU A 344 9.43 -21.54 27.80
N HIS A 345 10.08 -22.24 26.88
CA HIS A 345 11.12 -23.24 27.16
C HIS A 345 12.53 -22.81 26.77
N LYS A 346 12.76 -21.50 26.53
CA LYS A 346 14.11 -20.96 26.42
C LYS A 346 14.65 -20.72 27.85
N PRO A 347 15.72 -21.41 28.26
CA PRO A 347 16.29 -21.30 29.61
C PRO A 347 16.86 -19.92 29.90
#